data_AF-W1WXP8-F1
#
_entry.id   AF-W1WXP8-F1
#
_cell.length_a   1.000
_cell.length_b   1.000
_cell.length_c   1.000
_cell.angle_alpha   90.00
_cell.angle_beta   90.00
_cell.angle_gamma   90.00
#
_symmetry.space_group_name_H-M   'P 1'
#
loop_
_entity.id
_entity.type
_entity.pdbx_description
1 polymer ?
#
loop_
_entity_poly.entity_id
_entity_poly.type
_entity_poly.pdbx_seq_one_letter_code
_entity_poly.pdbx_strand_id
1 'polypeptide(L)' 'EVPKGKKFVWLTFDDGVEDFYTIVYPLLKKYKMTATNNIITDFTQKEKENVLTFDQIKEMKSAGLTFESHTVNH' A
#
# COMPACT_ATOMS: atom_id res chain seq x y z
N GLU A 1 20.39 9.52 1.19
CA GLU A 1 20.77 9.89 -0.20
C GLU A 1 20.67 8.67 -1.10
N VAL A 2 20.32 8.87 -2.38
CA VAL A 2 20.19 7.79 -3.36
C VAL A 2 21.59 7.46 -3.92
N PRO A 3 22.03 6.18 -3.93
CA PRO A 3 23.35 5.80 -4.43
C PRO A 3 23.60 6.21 -5.90
N LYS A 4 24.76 6.80 -6.19
CA LYS A 4 25.15 7.17 -7.57
C LYS A 4 25.30 5.95 -8.47
N GLY A 5 24.92 6.10 -9.75
CA GLY A 5 25.10 5.06 -10.78
C GLY A 5 24.10 3.90 -10.75
N LYS A 6 23.07 3.96 -9.90
CA LYS A 6 21.98 2.98 -9.85
C LYS A 6 20.64 3.62 -10.22
N LYS A 7 19.70 2.79 -10.70
CA LYS A 7 18.31 3.21 -10.99
C LYS A 7 17.44 2.88 -9.78
N PHE A 8 16.57 3.82 -9.42
CA PHE A 8 15.64 3.68 -8.31
C PHE A 8 14.26 4.13 -8.74
N VAL A 9 13.25 3.48 -8.17
CA VAL A 9 11.85 3.86 -8.31
C VAL A 9 11.20 3.67 -6.95
N TRP A 10 10.30 4.57 -6.60
CA TRP A 10 9.40 4.40 -5.46
C TRP A 10 8.00 4.19 -6.02
N LEU A 11 7.47 2.99 -5.83
CA LEU A 11 6.11 2.66 -6.23
C LEU A 11 5.15 3.15 -5.15
N THR A 12 4.27 4.07 -5.51
CA THR A 12 3.22 4.60 -4.65
C THR A 12 1.86 4.27 -5.24
N PHE A 13 0.92 3.93 -4.36
CA PHE A 13 -0.49 3.69 -4.66
C PHE A 13 -1.31 4.52 -3.67
N ASP A 14 -2.49 4.97 -4.08
CA ASP A 14 -3.32 5.86 -3.27
C ASP A 14 -4.65 5.18 -2.91
N ASP A 15 -5.43 5.87 -2.10
CA ASP A 15 -6.82 5.60 -1.71
C ASP A 15 -7.08 4.35 -0.84
N GLY A 16 -6.13 3.42 -0.70
CA GLY A 16 -6.33 2.22 0.10
C GLY A 16 -7.44 1.30 -0.42
N VAL A 17 -7.59 1.21 -1.74
CA VAL A 17 -8.55 0.31 -2.43
C VAL A 17 -8.14 -1.17 -2.35
N GLU A 18 -9.12 -2.07 -2.36
CA GLU A 18 -8.92 -3.52 -2.13
C GLU A 18 -8.09 -4.21 -3.22
N ASP A 19 -8.08 -3.69 -4.45
CA ASP A 19 -7.27 -4.24 -5.55
C ASP A 19 -5.76 -4.24 -5.26
N PHE A 20 -5.31 -3.33 -4.38
CA PHE A 20 -3.95 -3.32 -3.91
C PHE A 20 -3.60 -4.62 -3.18
N TYR A 21 -4.53 -5.17 -2.40
CA TYR A 21 -4.34 -6.44 -1.71
C TYR A 21 -4.56 -7.65 -2.62
N THR A 22 -5.58 -7.64 -3.47
CA THR A 22 -5.97 -8.82 -4.26
C THR A 22 -5.17 -8.98 -5.56
N ILE A 23 -4.66 -7.89 -6.14
CA ILE A 23 -3.94 -7.88 -7.42
C ILE A 23 -2.48 -7.44 -7.24
N VAL A 24 -2.25 -6.27 -6.63
CA VAL A 24 -0.91 -5.66 -6.59
C VAL A 24 0.03 -6.41 -5.65
N TYR A 25 -0.41 -6.71 -4.43
CA TYR A 25 0.41 -7.37 -3.40
C TYR A 25 0.96 -8.75 -3.84
N PRO A 26 0.18 -9.64 -4.48
CA PRO A 26 0.73 -10.87 -5.07
C PRO A 26 1.83 -10.62 -6.10
N LEU A 27 1.71 -9.57 -6.93
CA LEU A 27 2.73 -9.20 -7.91
C LEU A 27 3.99 -8.65 -7.23
N LEU A 28 3.85 -7.79 -6.23
CA LEU A 28 4.97 -7.28 -5.44
C LEU A 28 5.76 -8.43 -4.80
N LYS A 29 5.06 -9.41 -4.22
CA LYS A 29 5.69 -10.65 -3.69
C LYS A 29 6.42 -11.43 -4.78
N LYS A 30 5.77 -11.68 -5.93
CA LYS A 30 6.36 -12.41 -7.06
C LYS A 30 7.66 -11.78 -7.56
N TYR A 31 7.71 -10.45 -7.65
CA TYR A 31 8.87 -9.72 -8.15
C TYR A 31 9.82 -9.25 -7.05
N LYS A 32 9.55 -9.59 -5.78
CA LYS A 32 10.35 -9.20 -4.60
C LYS A 32 10.53 -7.68 -4.50
N MET A 33 9.46 -6.95 -4.76
CA MET A 33 9.43 -5.48 -4.74
C MET A 33 8.69 -4.97 -3.51
N THR A 34 9.03 -3.76 -3.09
CA THR A 34 8.30 -3.01 -2.06
C THR A 34 7.51 -1.87 -2.70
N ALA A 35 6.50 -1.40 -1.98
CA ALA A 35 5.67 -0.26 -2.38
C ALA A 35 5.15 0.47 -1.13
N THR A 36 4.66 1.69 -1.35
CA THR A 36 3.89 2.45 -0.37
C THR A 36 2.44 2.55 -0.83
N ASN A 37 1.47 2.37 0.07
CA ASN A 37 0.08 2.74 -0.15
C ASN A 37 -0.32 3.88 0.78
N ASN A 38 -0.82 4.98 0.23
CA ASN A 38 -1.28 6.14 0.99
C ASN A 38 -2.78 5.95 1.31
N ILE A 39 -3.11 5.86 2.60
CA ILE A 39 -4.42 5.43 3.08
C ILE A 39 -5.28 6.62 3.48
N ILE A 40 -6.49 6.68 2.94
CA ILE A 40 -7.59 7.52 3.44
C ILE A 40 -8.12 6.84 4.70
N THR A 41 -7.90 7.41 5.88
CA THR A 41 -8.12 6.65 7.12
C THR A 41 -9.59 6.39 7.43
N ASP A 42 -10.51 7.23 6.93
CA ASP A 42 -11.96 7.03 7.07
C ASP A 42 -12.47 5.85 6.23
N PHE A 43 -11.71 5.41 5.23
CA PHE A 43 -12.10 4.28 4.38
C PHE A 43 -11.77 2.93 5.02
N THR A 44 -11.34 2.88 6.29
CA THR A 44 -10.99 1.62 6.94
C THR A 44 -12.21 0.94 7.57
N GLN A 45 -12.78 -0.02 6.84
CA GLN A 45 -13.77 -1.05 7.21
C GLN A 45 -15.12 -0.64 7.84
N LYS A 46 -15.26 0.52 8.48
CA LYS A 46 -16.52 0.91 9.11
C LYS A 46 -17.54 1.47 8.12
N GLU A 47 -17.11 2.02 6.98
CA GLU A 47 -18.00 2.82 6.14
C GLU A 47 -18.00 2.50 4.64
N LYS A 48 -17.07 1.68 4.10
CA LYS A 48 -16.99 1.44 2.63
C LYS A 48 -16.65 -0.01 2.26
N GLU A 49 -17.30 -0.50 1.22
CA GLU A 49 -16.94 -1.74 0.51
C GLU A 49 -15.74 -1.49 -0.42
N ASN A 50 -14.97 -2.54 -0.76
CA ASN A 50 -13.84 -2.51 -1.71
C ASN A 50 -12.60 -1.68 -1.26
N VAL A 51 -12.35 -1.63 0.05
CA VAL A 51 -11.23 -0.91 0.68
C VAL A 51 -10.44 -1.84 1.58
N LEU A 52 -9.18 -1.50 1.81
CA LEU A 52 -8.28 -2.31 2.63
C LEU A 52 -8.76 -2.40 4.08
N THR A 53 -8.72 -3.62 4.62
CA THR A 53 -8.96 -3.87 6.03
C THR A 53 -7.71 -3.61 6.87
N PHE A 54 -7.87 -3.31 8.16
CA PHE A 54 -6.71 -3.15 9.04
C PHE A 54 -5.85 -4.42 9.14
N ASP A 55 -6.45 -5.60 9.03
CA ASP A 55 -5.70 -6.85 9.08
C ASP A 55 -4.92 -7.11 7.78
N GLN A 56 -5.48 -6.76 6.61
CA GLN A 56 -4.75 -6.75 5.34
C GLN A 56 -3.56 -5.77 5.38
N ILE A 57 -3.77 -4.57 5.94
CA ILE A 57 -2.69 -3.58 6.12
C ILE A 57 -1.59 -4.13 7.04
N LYS A 58 -1.94 -4.73 8.17
CA LYS A 58 -0.96 -5.33 9.10
C LYS A 58 -0.17 -6.46 8.45
N GLU A 59 -0.84 -7.34 7.69
CA GLU A 59 -0.19 -8.43 6.97
C GLU A 59 0.84 -7.86 5.98
N MET A 60 0.40 -6.98 5.09
CA MET A 60 1.27 -6.38 4.06
C MET A 60 2.42 -5.58 4.68
N LYS A 61 2.18 -4.89 5.80
CA LYS A 61 3.23 -4.17 6.54
C LYS A 61 4.29 -5.13 7.08
N SER A 62 3.87 -6.28 7.62
CA SER A 62 4.82 -7.33 8.06
C SER A 62 5.63 -7.93 6.90
N ALA A 63 5.10 -7.85 5.67
CA ALA A 63 5.76 -8.28 4.44
C ALA A 63 6.68 -7.21 3.80
N GLY A 64 6.85 -6.05 4.43
CA GLY A 64 7.78 -5.00 3.99
C GLY A 64 7.17 -3.91 3.10
N LEU A 65 5.84 -3.85 2.99
CA LEU A 65 5.15 -2.70 2.40
C LEU A 65 5.02 -1.57 3.42
N THR A 66 4.94 -0.34 2.94
CA THR A 66 4.77 0.86 3.76
C THR A 66 3.35 1.43 3.58
N PHE A 67 2.79 2.01 4.64
CA PHE A 67 1.47 2.63 4.61
C PHE A 67 1.57 4.02 5.23
N GLU A 68 1.20 5.04 4.48
CA GLU A 68 1.28 6.46 4.88
C GLU A 68 -0.09 7.13 4.80
N SER A 69 -0.19 8.41 5.17
CA SER A 69 -1.47 9.13 5.18
C SER A 69 -1.87 9.67 3.81
N HIS A 70 -3.14 9.51 3.46
CA HIS A 70 -3.83 10.21 2.37
C HIS A 70 -5.02 11.01 2.90
N THR A 71 -4.79 11.76 3.98
CA THR A 71 -5.81 12.48 4.77
C THR A 71 -6.84 11.57 5.45
N VAL A 72 -7.84 12.18 6.09
CA VAL A 72 -8.94 11.44 6.73
C VAL A 72 -10.05 11.14 5.73
N ASN A 73 -10.49 12.14 4.97
CA ASN A 73 -11.68 12.09 4.10
C ASN A 73 -11.38 12.36 2.62
N HIS A 74 -10.11 12.17 2.21
CA HIS A 74 -9.56 12.55 0.91
C HIS A 74 -9.54 14.07 0.66
#